data_AF-A0A955M193-F1
#
_entry.id   AF-A0A955M193-F1
#
_cell.length_a   1.000
_cell.length_b   1.000
_cell.length_c   1.000
_cell.angle_alpha   90.00
_cell.angle_beta   90.00
_cell.angle_gamma   90.00
#
_symmetry.space_group_name_H-M   'P 1'
#
loop_
_entity.id
_entity.type
_entity.pdbx_description
1 polymer ?
#
loop_
_entity_poly.entity_id
_entity_poly.type
_entity_poly.pdbx_seq_one_letter_code
_entity_poly.pdbx_strand_id
1 'polypeptide(L)'
;MFEAIAPYLLVLSVALLSNIPCGYLRQGYAKFSFPWFLWIHASIPLLIYLRITTGVSPWIIPLSIFCAVIGQVFGSRMRLQRQDQEETERIAQIPHLNRTKTNSIKDDQVLIALLNMGGPRNLEDIKAFQKCLFEDDLLIRFPLSFLLQKFFAWVLIFFRLNAVKERYKMIGGRSPIYQSTTAQAQALREELRRRGRDVMVTFSFNYSPPFPEDTVNKARRSGKKYILPLSLYPHYSKATTGSNMHYLKKSLDHKQADIALLPAPSYYLHDGYIQAFVDRILESLKEGERLEDFYLMFSAHGLPLYFLTEGDPYPFQVSQTVAKILGKLDRDANWSLCYQSAVGPLQWLKPSTDDMLTALAGRGIRKILVVPVSFVGDHIETIHEIDIEYRELADELKIEDFRMTKAIESHQGFITALADTVERSINGGGPVRKIIPDKNKAALPS
;
A
#
# COMPACT_ATOMS: atom_id res chain seq x y z
N MET A 1 55.88 -35.00 34.75
CA MET A 1 54.64 -34.25 35.08
C MET A 1 53.87 -33.84 33.82
N PHE A 2 54.49 -33.20 32.83
CA PHE A 2 53.81 -32.77 31.60
C PHE A 2 53.29 -33.95 30.75
N GLU A 3 54.06 -35.03 30.61
CA GLU A 3 53.66 -36.25 29.88
C GLU A 3 52.43 -36.95 30.49
N ALA A 4 52.24 -36.87 31.80
CA ALA A 4 51.11 -37.47 32.49
C ALA A 4 49.80 -36.66 32.32
N ILE A 5 49.92 -35.36 32.02
CA ILE A 5 48.80 -34.41 31.93
C ILE A 5 48.41 -34.15 30.46
N ALA A 6 49.34 -34.32 29.52
CA ALA A 6 49.11 -34.09 28.09
C ALA A 6 47.88 -34.81 27.51
N PRO A 7 47.58 -36.08 27.84
CA PRO A 7 46.37 -36.75 27.38
C PRO A 7 45.07 -36.09 27.85
N TYR A 8 45.06 -35.59 29.09
CA TYR A 8 43.91 -34.89 29.67
C TYR A 8 43.68 -33.54 28.98
N LEU A 9 44.75 -32.77 28.76
CA LEU A 9 44.68 -31.50 28.03
C LEU A 9 44.22 -31.69 26.59
N LEU A 10 44.65 -32.76 25.93
CA LEU A 10 44.21 -33.10 24.58
C LEU A 10 42.69 -33.33 24.53
N VAL A 11 42.15 -34.17 25.41
CA VAL A 11 40.70 -34.47 25.46
C VAL A 11 39.87 -33.20 25.74
N LEU A 12 40.30 -32.36 26.70
CA LEU A 12 39.61 -31.12 27.03
C LEU A 12 39.67 -30.07 25.91
N SER A 13 40.84 -29.95 25.25
CA SER A 13 41.02 -29.02 24.13
C SER A 13 40.17 -29.42 22.93
N VAL A 14 40.12 -30.72 22.61
CA VAL A 14 39.25 -31.23 21.55
C VAL A 14 37.77 -31.07 21.93
N ALA A 15 37.39 -31.29 23.19
CA ALA A 15 36.03 -31.05 23.66
C ALA A 15 35.58 -29.60 23.45
N LEU A 16 36.45 -28.63 23.75
CA LEU A 16 36.17 -27.22 23.51
C LEU A 16 36.13 -26.90 22.00
N LEU A 17 37.21 -27.19 21.27
CA LEU A 17 37.41 -26.74 19.89
C LEU A 17 36.42 -27.39 18.90
N SER A 18 36.13 -28.69 19.05
CA SER A 18 35.17 -29.37 18.18
C SER A 18 33.73 -28.89 18.39
N ASN A 19 33.41 -28.36 19.58
CA ASN A 19 32.08 -27.88 19.90
C ASN A 19 31.81 -26.42 19.53
N ILE A 20 32.83 -25.63 19.19
CA ILE A 20 32.66 -24.29 18.60
C ILE A 20 31.88 -24.34 17.27
N PRO A 21 32.31 -25.10 16.24
CA PRO A 21 31.55 -25.19 14.99
C PRO A 21 30.18 -25.86 15.20
N CYS A 22 30.07 -26.84 16.10
CA CYS A 22 28.81 -27.46 16.44
C CYS A 22 27.81 -26.46 17.05
N GLY A 23 28.27 -25.59 17.97
CA GLY A 23 27.48 -24.50 18.53
C GLY A 23 27.04 -23.46 17.51
N TYR A 24 27.93 -23.13 16.57
CA TYR A 24 27.63 -22.24 15.45
C TYR A 24 26.54 -22.83 14.54
N LEU A 25 26.64 -24.11 14.16
CA LEU A 25 25.66 -24.77 13.30
C LEU A 25 24.30 -24.97 14.01
N ARG A 26 24.31 -25.39 15.27
CA ARG A 26 23.11 -25.60 16.11
C ARG A 26 22.22 -24.36 16.18
N GLN A 27 22.82 -23.17 16.31
CA GLN A 27 22.08 -21.90 16.44
C GLN A 27 21.19 -21.58 15.22
N GLY A 28 21.39 -22.25 14.09
CA GLY A 28 20.58 -22.10 12.87
C GLY A 28 19.31 -22.91 12.81
N TYR A 29 19.07 -23.79 13.77
CA TYR A 29 17.93 -24.70 13.78
C TYR A 29 17.03 -24.40 14.98
N ALA A 30 15.73 -24.65 14.82
CA ALA A 30 14.76 -24.50 15.90
C ALA A 30 15.17 -25.35 17.11
N LYS A 31 15.10 -24.79 18.32
CA LYS A 31 15.41 -25.51 19.56
C LYS A 31 14.56 -26.78 19.63
N PHE A 32 15.19 -27.88 20.06
CA PHE A 32 14.59 -29.23 20.15
C PHE A 32 14.21 -29.90 18.82
N SER A 33 14.53 -29.31 17.67
CA SER A 33 14.45 -30.03 16.39
C SER A 33 15.51 -31.13 16.29
N PHE A 34 15.28 -32.12 15.43
CA PHE A 34 16.24 -33.19 15.19
C PHE A 34 17.64 -32.69 14.78
N PRO A 35 17.79 -31.72 13.84
CA PRO A 35 19.09 -31.15 13.51
C PRO A 35 19.74 -30.39 14.68
N TRP A 36 18.93 -29.70 15.49
CA TRP A 36 19.42 -29.01 16.69
C TRP A 36 19.98 -30.00 17.72
N PHE A 37 19.28 -31.11 17.94
CA PHE A 37 19.73 -32.19 18.82
C PHE A 37 21.00 -32.86 18.28
N LEU A 38 21.07 -33.11 16.97
CA LEU A 38 22.22 -33.70 16.30
C LEU A 38 23.50 -32.89 16.55
N TRP A 39 23.45 -31.56 16.35
CA TRP A 39 24.62 -30.70 16.54
C TRP A 39 25.05 -30.51 18.00
N ILE A 40 24.17 -30.78 18.98
CA ILE A 40 24.59 -30.83 20.39
C ILE A 40 25.45 -32.06 20.67
N HIS A 41 25.12 -33.19 20.04
CA HIS A 41 25.71 -34.49 20.37
C HIS A 41 26.78 -34.94 19.36
N ALA A 42 26.96 -34.20 18.25
CA ALA A 42 27.86 -34.57 17.15
C ALA A 42 29.31 -34.85 17.57
N SER A 43 29.81 -34.18 18.60
CA SER A 43 31.18 -34.33 19.11
C SER A 43 31.36 -35.53 20.05
N ILE A 44 30.28 -36.09 20.61
CA ILE A 44 30.33 -37.12 21.65
C ILE A 44 31.07 -38.39 21.21
N PRO A 45 30.82 -38.98 20.02
CA PRO A 45 31.53 -40.18 19.59
C PRO A 45 33.05 -39.99 19.51
N LEU A 46 33.49 -38.81 19.03
CA LEU A 46 34.90 -38.44 18.95
C LEU A 46 35.53 -38.34 20.34
N LEU A 47 34.84 -37.72 21.30
CA LEU A 47 35.34 -37.55 22.66
C LEU A 47 35.41 -38.88 23.41
N ILE A 48 34.46 -39.78 23.19
CA ILE A 48 34.49 -41.15 23.74
C ILE A 48 35.70 -41.90 23.16
N TYR A 49 35.89 -41.86 21.85
CA TYR A 49 37.01 -42.52 21.18
C TYR A 49 38.36 -42.02 21.71
N LEU A 50 38.55 -40.69 21.76
CA LEU A 50 39.79 -40.08 22.24
C LEU A 50 40.07 -40.42 23.70
N ARG A 51 39.06 -40.43 24.58
CA ARG A 51 39.25 -40.81 25.99
C ARG A 51 39.72 -42.26 26.14
N ILE A 52 39.16 -43.18 25.36
CA ILE A 52 39.52 -44.60 25.40
C ILE A 52 40.93 -44.82 24.86
N THR A 53 41.27 -44.24 23.71
CA THR A 53 42.58 -44.46 23.06
C THR A 53 43.74 -43.81 23.80
N THR A 54 43.48 -42.72 24.53
CA THR A 54 44.48 -42.03 25.34
C THR A 54 44.58 -42.55 26.77
N GLY A 55 43.76 -43.53 27.16
CA GLY A 55 43.78 -44.13 28.50
C GLY A 55 43.33 -43.19 29.62
N VAL A 56 42.64 -42.09 29.29
CA VAL A 56 42.24 -41.06 30.26
C VAL A 56 41.09 -41.57 31.14
N SER A 57 41.21 -41.28 32.44
CA SER A 57 40.24 -41.71 33.45
C SER A 57 38.82 -41.16 33.20
N PRO A 58 37.75 -41.95 33.45
CA PRO A 58 36.36 -41.49 33.33
C PRO A 58 36.02 -40.26 34.19
N TRP A 59 36.79 -39.97 35.24
CA TRP A 59 36.64 -38.78 36.06
C TRP A 59 36.75 -37.46 35.27
N ILE A 60 37.34 -37.46 34.07
CA ILE A 60 37.42 -36.27 33.22
C ILE A 60 36.10 -35.93 32.50
N ILE A 61 35.13 -36.86 32.46
CA ILE A 61 33.91 -36.73 31.67
C ILE A 61 33.09 -35.47 32.04
N PRO A 62 32.86 -35.14 33.32
CA PRO A 62 32.17 -33.90 33.68
C PRO A 62 32.89 -32.65 33.17
N LEU A 63 34.23 -32.65 33.19
CA LEU A 63 35.04 -31.52 32.73
C LEU A 63 35.04 -31.41 31.20
N SER A 64 35.06 -32.53 30.48
CA SER A 64 34.94 -32.52 29.01
C SER A 64 33.56 -32.07 28.56
N ILE A 65 32.48 -32.45 29.28
CA ILE A 65 31.12 -31.92 29.04
C ILE A 65 31.10 -30.41 29.26
N PHE A 66 31.70 -29.91 30.36
CA PHE A 66 31.79 -28.48 30.61
C PHE A 66 32.51 -27.74 29.48
N CYS A 67 33.68 -28.22 29.04
CA CYS A 67 34.41 -27.66 27.89
C CYS A 67 33.59 -27.68 26.60
N ALA A 68 32.85 -28.77 26.35
CA ALA A 68 31.96 -28.89 25.19
C ALA A 68 30.82 -27.85 25.24
N VAL A 69 30.20 -27.63 26.41
CA VAL A 69 29.16 -26.62 26.59
C VAL A 69 29.72 -25.21 26.36
N ILE A 70 30.92 -24.90 26.87
CA ILE A 70 31.59 -23.61 26.61
C ILE A 70 31.83 -23.42 25.10
N GLY A 71 32.30 -24.46 24.40
CA GLY A 71 32.45 -24.43 22.93
C GLY A 71 31.13 -24.15 22.21
N GLN A 72 30.06 -24.85 22.60
CA GLN A 72 28.71 -24.67 22.06
C GLN A 72 28.18 -23.24 22.27
N VAL A 73 28.42 -22.65 23.45
CA VAL A 73 28.03 -21.27 23.78
C VAL A 73 28.84 -20.27 22.97
N PHE A 74 30.15 -20.47 22.84
CA PHE A 74 31.03 -19.59 22.09
C PHE A 74 30.66 -19.56 20.60
N GLY A 75 30.49 -20.74 19.99
CA GLY A 75 30.05 -20.85 18.59
C GLY A 75 28.67 -20.24 18.33
N SER A 76 27.73 -20.41 19.27
CA SER A 76 26.40 -19.80 19.22
C SER A 76 26.47 -18.27 19.29
N ARG A 77 27.30 -17.71 20.17
CA ARG A 77 27.55 -16.26 20.26
C ARG A 77 28.19 -15.71 18.98
N MET A 78 29.15 -16.43 18.38
CA MET A 78 29.75 -16.01 17.11
C MET A 78 28.73 -15.94 15.98
N ARG A 79 27.78 -16.89 15.92
CA ARG A 79 26.71 -16.83 14.92
C ARG A 79 25.73 -15.69 15.17
N LEU A 80 25.39 -15.44 16.43
CA LEU A 80 24.54 -14.31 16.81
C LEU A 80 25.21 -12.98 16.45
N GLN A 81 26.48 -12.78 16.78
CA GLN A 81 27.23 -11.58 16.39
C GLN A 81 27.33 -11.40 14.88
N ARG A 82 27.49 -12.49 14.13
CA ARG A 82 27.49 -12.44 12.66
C ARG A 82 26.10 -12.14 12.12
N GLN A 83 25.04 -12.70 12.70
CA GLN A 83 23.66 -12.35 12.35
C GLN A 83 23.35 -10.89 12.68
N ASP A 84 23.79 -10.39 13.83
CA ASP A 84 23.67 -8.98 14.21
C ASP A 84 24.47 -8.08 13.27
N GLN A 85 25.68 -8.49 12.83
CA GLN A 85 26.46 -7.76 11.82
C GLN A 85 25.79 -7.80 10.45
N GLU A 86 25.31 -8.96 9.99
CA GLU A 86 24.58 -9.10 8.73
C GLU A 86 23.25 -8.34 8.78
N GLU A 87 22.59 -8.27 9.94
CA GLU A 87 21.38 -7.49 10.19
C GLU A 87 21.71 -6.00 10.25
N THR A 88 22.81 -5.60 10.88
CA THR A 88 23.32 -4.21 10.88
C THR A 88 23.72 -3.77 9.47
N GLU A 89 24.32 -4.65 8.67
CA GLU A 89 24.64 -4.42 7.26
C GLU A 89 23.37 -4.37 6.40
N ARG A 90 22.35 -5.19 6.68
CA ARG A 90 21.02 -5.10 6.06
C ARG A 90 20.29 -3.82 6.46
N ILE A 91 20.43 -3.37 7.71
CA ILE A 91 19.90 -2.10 8.24
C ILE A 91 20.62 -0.92 7.56
N ALA A 92 21.94 -1.01 7.35
CA ALA A 92 22.70 -0.03 6.59
C ALA A 92 22.32 -0.01 5.09
N GLN A 93 21.72 -1.09 4.59
CA GLN A 93 21.12 -1.15 3.25
C GLN A 93 19.66 -0.64 3.21
N ILE A 94 19.08 -0.22 4.35
CA ILE A 94 17.77 0.43 4.39
C ILE A 94 17.89 1.83 3.72
N PRO A 95 17.09 2.14 2.69
CA PRO A 95 17.27 3.30 1.82
C PRO A 95 17.26 4.70 2.48
N HIS A 96 16.86 4.81 3.75
CA HIS A 96 16.71 6.10 4.45
C HIS A 96 17.90 6.46 5.35
N LEU A 97 18.79 5.50 5.65
CA LEU A 97 19.95 5.72 6.54
C LEU A 97 21.22 6.06 5.75
N ASN A 98 21.36 5.54 4.53
CA ASN A 98 22.41 5.94 3.61
C ASN A 98 21.86 6.98 2.62
N ARG A 99 21.94 8.26 3.00
CA ARG A 99 21.76 9.37 2.08
C ARG A 99 22.96 9.45 1.15
N THR A 100 23.10 8.49 0.24
CA THR A 100 23.95 8.67 -0.94
C THR A 100 23.42 9.89 -1.67
N LYS A 101 24.27 10.90 -1.89
CA LYS A 101 23.99 12.03 -2.78
C LYS A 101 23.59 11.45 -4.14
N THR A 102 22.30 11.32 -4.39
CA THR A 102 21.77 11.05 -5.73
C THR A 102 21.95 12.33 -6.53
N ASN A 103 22.55 12.22 -7.72
CA ASN A 103 22.45 13.29 -8.71
C ASN A 103 20.97 13.64 -8.87
N SER A 104 20.62 14.91 -8.68
CA SER A 104 19.24 15.39 -8.84
C SER A 104 18.72 14.96 -10.21
N ILE A 105 17.59 14.27 -10.25
CA ILE A 105 16.93 13.94 -11.51
C ILE A 105 16.54 15.25 -12.18
N LYS A 106 16.90 15.42 -13.45
CA LYS A 106 16.57 16.64 -14.20
C LYS A 106 15.10 16.60 -14.62
N ASP A 107 14.42 17.74 -14.52
CA ASP A 107 13.00 17.90 -14.85
C ASP A 107 12.68 17.44 -16.29
N ASP A 108 13.57 17.71 -17.24
CA ASP A 108 13.42 17.33 -18.65
C ASP A 108 13.40 15.81 -18.88
N GLN A 109 13.89 15.01 -17.92
CA GLN A 109 13.89 13.55 -17.97
C GLN A 109 12.62 12.92 -17.40
N VAL A 110 11.75 13.69 -16.74
CA VAL A 110 10.60 13.18 -15.98
C VAL A 110 9.28 13.45 -16.70
N LEU A 111 8.40 12.46 -16.68
CA LEU A 111 6.96 12.60 -16.94
C LEU A 111 6.19 12.21 -15.69
N ILE A 112 5.37 13.12 -15.18
CA ILE A 112 4.45 12.87 -14.07
C ILE A 112 3.15 12.33 -14.64
N ALA A 113 2.74 11.15 -14.17
CA ALA A 113 1.49 10.51 -14.58
C ALA A 113 0.55 10.45 -13.37
N LEU A 114 -0.51 11.27 -13.38
CA LEU A 114 -1.60 11.14 -12.42
C LEU A 114 -2.37 9.85 -12.68
N LEU A 115 -2.48 8.97 -11.68
CA LEU A 115 -3.12 7.66 -11.83
C LEU A 115 -4.54 7.68 -11.26
N ASN A 116 -5.49 7.14 -12.01
CA ASN A 116 -6.88 6.97 -11.55
C ASN A 116 -7.52 5.78 -12.28
N MET A 117 -8.70 5.32 -11.88
CA MET A 117 -9.47 4.31 -12.63
C MET A 117 -9.97 4.84 -13.98
N GLY A 118 -10.28 6.14 -14.03
CA GLY A 118 -10.94 6.79 -15.16
C GLY A 118 -12.46 6.62 -15.11
N GLY A 119 -13.13 7.12 -16.13
CA GLY A 119 -14.57 6.98 -16.31
C GLY A 119 -15.00 7.08 -17.77
N PRO A 120 -16.22 6.64 -18.11
CA PRO A 120 -16.77 6.75 -19.46
C PRO A 120 -17.02 8.22 -19.82
N ARG A 121 -16.63 8.64 -21.03
CA ARG A 121 -16.76 10.04 -21.48
C ARG A 121 -18.13 10.35 -22.08
N ASN A 122 -18.87 9.31 -22.44
CA ASN A 122 -20.22 9.34 -22.99
C ASN A 122 -20.91 8.00 -22.68
N LEU A 123 -22.19 7.88 -23.05
CA LEU A 123 -23.00 6.69 -22.75
C LEU A 123 -22.56 5.44 -23.53
N GLU A 124 -21.92 5.63 -24.68
CA GLU A 124 -21.42 4.58 -25.56
C GLU A 124 -20.19 3.90 -24.94
N ASP A 125 -19.34 4.66 -24.26
CA ASP A 125 -18.11 4.20 -23.60
C ASP A 125 -18.39 3.31 -22.38
N ILE A 126 -19.58 3.39 -21.78
CA ILE A 126 -19.95 2.68 -20.54
C ILE A 126 -19.72 1.18 -20.64
N LYS A 127 -20.03 0.57 -21.80
CA LYS A 127 -19.84 -0.88 -21.98
C LYS A 127 -18.35 -1.25 -21.99
N ALA A 128 -17.53 -0.48 -22.69
CA ALA A 128 -16.08 -0.70 -22.75
C ALA A 128 -15.43 -0.47 -21.37
N PHE A 129 -15.82 0.60 -20.69
CA PHE A 129 -15.37 0.91 -19.34
C PHE A 129 -15.66 -0.22 -18.35
N GLN A 130 -16.91 -0.69 -18.29
CA GLN A 130 -17.29 -1.78 -17.40
C GLN A 130 -16.58 -3.09 -17.74
N LYS A 131 -16.34 -3.35 -19.03
CA LYS A 131 -15.56 -4.52 -19.45
C LYS A 131 -14.15 -4.48 -18.85
N CYS A 132 -13.43 -3.36 -18.98
CA CYS A 132 -12.12 -3.20 -18.38
C CYS A 132 -12.15 -3.33 -16.85
N LEU A 133 -13.14 -2.71 -16.19
CA LEU A 133 -13.33 -2.77 -14.74
C LEU A 133 -13.55 -4.21 -14.24
N PHE A 134 -14.43 -4.96 -14.89
CA PHE A 134 -14.80 -6.32 -14.46
C PHE A 134 -13.81 -7.40 -14.90
N GLU A 135 -12.98 -7.14 -15.91
CA GLU A 135 -11.89 -8.04 -16.30
C GLU A 135 -10.64 -7.87 -15.42
N ASP A 136 -10.60 -6.88 -14.52
CA ASP A 136 -9.52 -6.67 -13.55
C ASP A 136 -9.63 -7.63 -12.35
N ASP A 137 -8.71 -8.59 -12.30
CA ASP A 137 -8.60 -9.61 -11.24
C ASP A 137 -7.95 -9.07 -9.95
N LEU A 138 -7.36 -7.88 -9.97
CA LEU A 138 -6.90 -7.19 -8.77
C LEU A 138 -8.05 -6.49 -8.05
N LEU A 139 -9.10 -6.10 -8.77
CA LEU A 139 -10.29 -5.44 -8.26
C LEU A 139 -11.36 -6.45 -7.81
N ILE A 140 -11.77 -7.37 -8.68
CA ILE A 140 -12.85 -8.32 -8.41
C ILE A 140 -12.33 -9.75 -8.47
N ARG A 141 -12.26 -10.39 -7.29
CA ARG A 141 -11.86 -11.78 -7.13
C ARG A 141 -13.05 -12.65 -6.78
N PHE A 142 -13.19 -13.76 -7.51
CA PHE A 142 -14.13 -14.83 -7.19
C PHE A 142 -13.47 -16.19 -7.48
N PRO A 143 -13.99 -17.30 -6.93
CA PRO A 143 -13.44 -18.63 -7.17
C PRO A 143 -13.32 -18.93 -8.67
N LEU A 144 -12.16 -19.42 -9.13
CA LEU A 144 -11.87 -19.68 -10.54
C LEU A 144 -11.85 -18.42 -11.45
N SER A 145 -11.69 -17.21 -10.89
CA SER A 145 -11.52 -15.97 -11.67
C SER A 145 -10.48 -16.10 -12.78
N PHE A 146 -9.36 -16.77 -12.51
CA PHE A 146 -8.29 -17.00 -13.50
C PHE A 146 -8.73 -17.73 -14.78
N LEU A 147 -9.85 -18.47 -14.76
CA LEU A 147 -10.44 -19.11 -15.94
C LEU A 147 -11.70 -18.38 -16.43
N LEU A 148 -12.52 -17.88 -15.52
CA LEU A 148 -13.90 -17.48 -15.80
C LEU A 148 -14.13 -15.95 -15.78
N GLN A 149 -13.13 -15.12 -15.49
CA GLN A 149 -13.30 -13.67 -15.34
C GLN A 149 -14.03 -13.03 -16.52
N LYS A 150 -13.62 -13.32 -17.75
CA LYS A 150 -14.19 -12.71 -18.96
C LYS A 150 -15.65 -13.10 -19.19
N PHE A 151 -15.98 -14.35 -18.90
CA PHE A 151 -17.36 -14.83 -19.00
C PHE A 151 -18.23 -14.16 -17.93
N PHE A 152 -17.77 -14.12 -16.68
CA PHE A 152 -18.45 -13.45 -15.58
C PHE A 152 -18.65 -11.95 -15.84
N ALA A 153 -17.61 -11.26 -16.30
CA ALA A 153 -17.68 -9.85 -16.69
C ALA A 153 -18.74 -9.62 -17.78
N TRP A 154 -18.77 -10.47 -18.82
CA TRP A 154 -19.77 -10.39 -19.88
C TRP A 154 -21.20 -10.57 -19.34
N VAL A 155 -21.44 -11.57 -18.49
CA VAL A 155 -22.75 -11.82 -17.86
C VAL A 155 -23.19 -10.62 -17.01
N LEU A 156 -22.33 -10.13 -16.12
CA LEU A 156 -22.64 -8.98 -15.26
C LEU A 156 -23.00 -7.74 -16.08
N ILE A 157 -22.19 -7.43 -17.09
CA ILE A 157 -22.43 -6.28 -17.97
C ILE A 157 -23.76 -6.43 -18.68
N PHE A 158 -24.08 -7.63 -19.20
CA PHE A 158 -25.34 -7.87 -19.88
C PHE A 158 -26.56 -7.51 -19.01
N PHE A 159 -26.55 -7.88 -17.73
CA PHE A 159 -27.65 -7.58 -16.81
C PHE A 159 -27.70 -6.12 -16.35
N ARG A 160 -26.54 -5.48 -16.09
CA ARG A 160 -26.50 -4.17 -15.42
C ARG A 160 -26.29 -2.98 -16.34
N LEU A 161 -25.95 -3.18 -17.61
CA LEU A 161 -25.54 -2.11 -18.52
C LEU A 161 -26.60 -1.00 -18.64
N ASN A 162 -27.87 -1.36 -18.77
CA ASN A 162 -28.94 -0.36 -18.91
C ASN A 162 -29.13 0.44 -17.63
N ALA A 163 -29.16 -0.21 -16.46
CA ALA A 163 -29.25 0.48 -15.18
C ALA A 163 -28.09 1.47 -15.00
N VAL A 164 -26.85 1.05 -15.28
CA VAL A 164 -25.67 1.93 -15.20
C VAL A 164 -25.76 3.10 -16.19
N LYS A 165 -26.28 2.88 -17.40
CA LYS A 165 -26.53 3.97 -18.37
C LYS A 165 -27.52 5.01 -17.84
N GLU A 166 -28.61 4.58 -17.22
CA GLU A 166 -29.58 5.51 -16.62
C GLU A 166 -28.95 6.33 -15.49
N ARG A 167 -28.16 5.69 -14.62
CA ARG A 167 -27.40 6.42 -13.57
C ARG A 167 -26.47 7.48 -14.16
N TYR A 168 -25.74 7.14 -15.23
CA TYR A 168 -24.89 8.12 -15.91
C TYR A 168 -25.70 9.24 -16.58
N LYS A 169 -26.89 8.98 -17.12
CA LYS A 169 -27.77 10.03 -17.67
C LYS A 169 -28.18 11.04 -16.62
N MET A 170 -28.51 10.58 -15.40
CA MET A 170 -28.90 11.45 -14.28
C MET A 170 -27.80 12.45 -13.91
N ILE A 171 -26.53 12.12 -14.14
CA ILE A 171 -25.38 12.99 -13.87
C ILE A 171 -24.86 13.73 -15.12
N GLY A 172 -25.66 13.82 -16.19
CA GLY A 172 -25.30 14.53 -17.42
C GLY A 172 -24.67 13.68 -18.53
N GLY A 173 -24.81 12.36 -18.46
CA GLY A 173 -24.47 11.41 -19.52
C GLY A 173 -23.01 10.97 -19.61
N ARG A 174 -22.16 11.34 -18.63
CA ARG A 174 -20.72 11.06 -18.62
C ARG A 174 -20.13 11.11 -17.21
N SER A 175 -18.95 10.52 -17.02
CA SER A 175 -18.17 10.69 -15.79
C SER A 175 -17.41 12.02 -15.80
N PRO A 176 -17.44 12.80 -14.71
CA PRO A 176 -16.65 14.04 -14.60
C PRO A 176 -15.15 13.78 -14.39
N ILE A 177 -14.73 12.56 -14.05
CA ILE A 177 -13.33 12.19 -13.74
C ILE A 177 -12.35 12.68 -14.82
N TYR A 178 -12.70 12.56 -16.11
CA TYR A 178 -11.81 13.01 -17.18
C TYR A 178 -11.54 14.52 -17.10
N GLN A 179 -12.57 15.33 -16.85
CA GLN A 179 -12.46 16.78 -16.75
C GLN A 179 -11.72 17.17 -15.47
N SER A 180 -12.08 16.58 -14.34
CA SER A 180 -11.44 16.79 -13.04
C SER A 180 -9.95 16.48 -13.07
N THR A 181 -9.57 15.30 -13.57
CA THR A 181 -8.15 14.91 -13.70
C THR A 181 -7.39 15.78 -14.70
N THR A 182 -8.04 16.24 -15.78
CA THR A 182 -7.42 17.20 -16.70
C THR A 182 -7.13 18.52 -16.00
N ALA A 183 -8.09 19.05 -15.24
CA ALA A 183 -7.93 20.27 -14.46
C ALA A 183 -6.85 20.11 -13.37
N GLN A 184 -6.82 18.98 -12.66
CA GLN A 184 -5.79 18.66 -11.67
C GLN A 184 -4.39 18.56 -12.29
N ALA A 185 -4.25 17.93 -13.46
CA ALA A 185 -2.98 17.86 -14.19
C ALA A 185 -2.48 19.25 -14.61
N GLN A 186 -3.39 20.11 -15.08
CA GLN A 186 -3.07 21.48 -15.45
C GLN A 186 -2.68 22.33 -14.23
N ALA A 187 -3.44 22.24 -13.14
CA ALA A 187 -3.17 22.98 -11.92
C ALA A 187 -1.85 22.55 -11.28
N LEU A 188 -1.56 21.24 -11.24
CA LEU A 188 -0.26 20.72 -10.79
C LEU A 188 0.89 21.23 -11.65
N ARG A 189 0.73 21.23 -12.99
CA ARG A 189 1.75 21.75 -13.89
C ARG A 189 2.03 23.23 -13.63
N GLU A 190 0.98 24.03 -13.44
CA GLU A 190 1.13 25.46 -13.17
C GLU A 190 1.78 25.72 -11.81
N GLU A 191 1.38 24.97 -10.78
CA GLU A 191 1.99 25.08 -9.45
C GLU A 191 3.48 24.70 -9.48
N LEU A 192 3.85 23.63 -10.20
CA LEU A 192 5.25 23.26 -10.39
C LEU A 192 6.03 24.35 -11.14
N ARG A 193 5.43 24.93 -12.20
CA ARG A 193 6.03 26.03 -12.96
C ARG A 193 6.27 27.26 -12.07
N ARG A 194 5.31 27.60 -11.21
CA ARG A 194 5.43 28.68 -10.22
C ARG A 194 6.57 28.44 -9.23
N ARG A 195 6.89 27.18 -8.94
CA ARG A 195 8.03 26.76 -8.11
C ARG A 195 9.35 26.62 -8.88
N GLY A 196 9.38 27.02 -10.16
CA GLY A 196 10.58 26.95 -11.00
C GLY A 196 10.89 25.56 -11.56
N ARG A 197 9.90 24.66 -11.63
CA ARG A 197 10.02 23.32 -12.23
C ARG A 197 9.33 23.26 -13.58
N ASP A 198 10.01 22.74 -14.60
CA ASP A 198 9.41 22.51 -15.92
C ASP A 198 9.33 21.01 -16.22
N VAL A 199 8.30 20.37 -15.65
CA VAL A 199 8.07 18.93 -15.77
C VAL A 199 6.83 18.65 -16.60
N MET A 200 6.88 17.60 -17.42
CA MET A 200 5.72 17.16 -18.18
C MET A 200 4.71 16.47 -17.26
N VAL A 201 3.47 16.96 -17.24
CA VAL A 201 2.36 16.34 -16.48
C VAL A 201 1.33 15.76 -17.46
N THR A 202 0.87 14.54 -17.18
CA THR A 202 -0.21 13.85 -17.89
C THR A 202 -0.96 12.97 -16.89
N PHE A 203 -1.98 12.24 -17.33
CA PHE A 203 -2.66 11.25 -16.52
C PHE A 203 -2.80 9.92 -17.26
N SER A 204 -3.05 8.86 -16.50
CA SER A 204 -3.20 7.47 -16.94
C SER A 204 -4.38 6.83 -16.21
N PHE A 205 -5.29 6.25 -16.98
CA PHE A 205 -6.48 5.58 -16.47
C PHE A 205 -6.42 4.08 -16.75
N ASN A 206 -6.98 3.25 -15.87
CA ASN A 206 -7.00 1.81 -16.09
C ASN A 206 -8.14 1.36 -17.00
N TYR A 207 -9.31 1.99 -16.89
CA TYR A 207 -10.55 1.47 -17.48
C TYR A 207 -11.15 2.37 -18.56
N SER A 208 -10.57 3.54 -18.80
CA SER A 208 -10.89 4.37 -19.97
C SER A 208 -9.64 5.08 -20.50
N PRO A 209 -9.63 5.62 -21.73
CA PRO A 209 -8.46 6.32 -22.27
C PRO A 209 -8.19 7.65 -21.52
N PRO A 210 -6.92 8.07 -21.37
CA PRO A 210 -5.69 7.42 -21.87
C PRO A 210 -5.26 6.23 -21.01
N PHE A 211 -4.93 5.11 -21.64
CA PHE A 211 -4.51 3.88 -20.96
C PHE A 211 -3.03 3.92 -20.57
N PRO A 212 -2.54 2.99 -19.73
CA PRO A 212 -1.12 2.96 -19.35
C PRO A 212 -0.18 2.83 -20.55
N GLU A 213 -0.59 2.13 -21.61
CA GLU A 213 0.13 2.05 -22.90
C GLU A 213 0.31 3.41 -23.55
N ASP A 214 -0.71 4.27 -23.50
CA ASP A 214 -0.65 5.62 -24.05
C ASP A 214 0.35 6.48 -23.28
N THR A 215 0.35 6.35 -21.94
CA THR A 215 1.30 7.03 -21.04
C THR A 215 2.74 6.60 -21.32
N VAL A 216 3.00 5.30 -21.46
CA VAL A 216 4.33 4.77 -21.80
C VAL A 216 4.78 5.24 -23.18
N ASN A 217 3.89 5.21 -24.17
CA ASN A 217 4.19 5.70 -25.51
C ASN A 217 4.51 7.21 -25.52
N LYS A 218 3.76 8.01 -24.74
CA LYS A 218 3.98 9.44 -24.60
C LYS A 218 5.33 9.74 -23.95
N ALA A 219 5.68 9.02 -22.89
CA ALA A 219 6.98 9.14 -22.22
C ALA A 219 8.14 8.84 -23.20
N ARG A 220 8.04 7.73 -23.95
CA ARG A 220 9.05 7.33 -24.95
C ARG A 220 9.20 8.35 -26.07
N ARG A 221 8.09 8.79 -26.68
CA ARG A 221 8.11 9.80 -27.76
C ARG A 221 8.68 11.15 -27.30
N SER A 222 8.54 11.45 -26.01
CA SER A 222 9.04 12.69 -25.41
C SER A 222 10.45 12.56 -24.83
N GLY A 223 11.17 11.46 -25.10
CA GLY A 223 12.55 11.23 -24.65
C GLY A 223 12.71 11.12 -23.13
N LYS A 224 11.64 10.78 -22.41
CA LYS A 224 11.63 10.73 -20.94
C LYS A 224 12.28 9.44 -20.45
N LYS A 225 13.12 9.55 -19.42
CA LYS A 225 13.80 8.42 -18.77
C LYS A 225 13.03 7.91 -17.56
N TYR A 226 12.18 8.76 -16.99
CA TYR A 226 11.46 8.48 -15.76
C TYR A 226 9.98 8.78 -15.90
N ILE A 227 9.16 7.90 -15.34
CA ILE A 227 7.75 8.20 -15.04
C ILE A 227 7.63 8.31 -13.52
N LEU A 228 7.04 9.40 -13.03
CA LEU A 228 6.59 9.51 -11.65
C LEU A 228 5.09 9.19 -11.59
N PRO A 229 4.69 7.97 -11.18
CA PRO A 229 3.30 7.58 -11.06
C PRO A 229 2.71 8.16 -9.76
N LEU A 230 1.92 9.22 -9.89
CA LEU A 230 1.31 9.91 -8.75
C LEU A 230 -0.17 9.51 -8.66
N SER A 231 -0.51 8.68 -7.69
CA SER A 231 -1.89 8.23 -7.51
C SER A 231 -2.81 9.39 -7.12
N LEU A 232 -3.99 9.48 -7.72
CA LEU A 232 -5.09 10.35 -7.27
C LEU A 232 -5.96 9.68 -6.21
N TYR A 233 -5.61 8.47 -5.79
CA TYR A 233 -6.11 7.85 -4.56
C TYR A 233 -5.14 8.19 -3.42
N PRO A 234 -5.49 9.09 -2.49
CA PRO A 234 -4.58 9.49 -1.42
C PRO A 234 -4.29 8.31 -0.49
N HIS A 235 -5.32 7.50 -0.24
CA HIS A 235 -5.26 6.24 0.50
C HIS A 235 -4.90 5.08 -0.43
N TYR A 236 -3.84 4.36 -0.12
CA TYR A 236 -3.44 3.19 -0.88
C TYR A 236 -4.43 2.05 -0.65
N SER A 237 -4.90 1.46 -1.75
CA SER A 237 -5.45 0.11 -1.77
C SER A 237 -4.85 -0.68 -2.93
N LYS A 238 -4.75 -2.00 -2.75
CA LYS A 238 -4.40 -2.96 -3.81
C LYS A 238 -5.39 -2.90 -4.97
N ALA A 239 -6.67 -2.62 -4.70
CA ALA A 239 -7.73 -2.49 -5.69
C ALA A 239 -7.63 -1.21 -6.54
N THR A 240 -6.97 -0.15 -6.04
CA THR A 240 -6.89 1.16 -6.72
C THR A 240 -5.47 1.47 -7.17
N THR A 241 -4.66 2.09 -6.29
CA THR A 241 -3.26 2.44 -6.56
C THR A 241 -2.45 1.20 -6.96
N GLY A 242 -2.69 0.06 -6.29
CA GLY A 242 -2.05 -1.21 -6.62
C GLY A 242 -2.36 -1.66 -8.05
N SER A 243 -3.63 -1.61 -8.45
CA SER A 243 -4.07 -1.93 -9.83
C SER A 243 -3.46 -0.96 -10.85
N ASN A 244 -3.51 0.37 -10.62
CA ASN A 244 -2.89 1.34 -11.53
C ASN A 244 -1.39 1.09 -11.72
N MET A 245 -0.67 0.83 -10.63
CA MET A 245 0.76 0.52 -10.67
C MET A 245 1.03 -0.80 -11.39
N HIS A 246 0.17 -1.81 -11.22
CA HIS A 246 0.28 -3.10 -11.92
C HIS A 246 0.20 -2.91 -13.43
N TYR A 247 -0.86 -2.28 -13.94
CA TYR A 247 -1.03 -2.11 -15.38
C TYR A 247 0.01 -1.18 -16.01
N LEU A 248 0.46 -0.14 -15.30
CA LEU A 248 1.57 0.69 -15.78
C LEU A 248 2.88 -0.09 -15.91
N LYS A 249 3.24 -0.93 -14.92
CA LYS A 249 4.42 -1.81 -14.99
C LYS A 249 4.30 -2.83 -16.10
N LYS A 250 3.13 -3.48 -16.22
CA LYS A 250 2.83 -4.44 -17.28
C LYS A 250 3.00 -3.80 -18.67
N SER A 251 2.57 -2.55 -18.82
CA SER A 251 2.73 -1.79 -20.06
C SER A 251 4.19 -1.48 -20.39
N LEU A 252 4.99 -1.06 -19.39
CA LEU A 252 6.44 -0.84 -19.54
C LEU A 252 7.16 -2.10 -20.01
N ASP A 253 6.87 -3.26 -19.39
CA ASP A 253 7.47 -4.54 -19.74
C ASP A 253 7.05 -5.00 -21.14
N HIS A 254 5.74 -4.92 -21.46
CA HIS A 254 5.22 -5.29 -22.78
C HIS A 254 5.81 -4.44 -23.92
N LYS A 255 6.06 -3.15 -23.67
CA LYS A 255 6.67 -2.24 -24.65
C LYS A 255 8.19 -2.28 -24.66
N GLN A 256 8.83 -3.04 -23.77
CA GLN A 256 10.28 -3.05 -23.56
C GLN A 256 10.86 -1.63 -23.44
N ALA A 257 10.12 -0.75 -22.74
CA ALA A 257 10.51 0.64 -22.61
C ALA A 257 11.62 0.78 -21.55
N ASP A 258 12.75 1.38 -21.93
CA ASP A 258 13.83 1.74 -21.00
C ASP A 258 13.46 3.01 -20.21
N ILE A 259 12.42 2.91 -19.39
CA ILE A 259 11.86 3.98 -18.57
C ILE A 259 11.71 3.47 -17.15
N ALA A 260 12.33 4.15 -16.19
CA ALA A 260 12.24 3.78 -14.78
C ALA A 260 11.05 4.47 -14.09
N LEU A 261 10.39 3.75 -13.17
CA LEU A 261 9.39 4.35 -12.28
C LEU A 261 10.08 4.99 -11.08
N LEU A 262 9.75 6.25 -10.79
CA LEU A 262 10.17 6.93 -9.57
C LEU A 262 9.24 6.56 -8.41
N PRO A 263 9.77 6.50 -7.17
CA PRO A 263 8.92 6.31 -6.00
C PRO A 263 8.07 7.57 -5.78
N ALA A 264 6.75 7.40 -5.66
CA ALA A 264 5.83 8.46 -5.23
C ALA A 264 5.43 8.18 -3.78
N PRO A 265 5.81 9.03 -2.80
CA PRO A 265 5.35 8.86 -1.43
C PRO A 265 3.85 9.14 -1.35
N SER A 266 3.20 8.51 -0.38
CA SER A 266 1.79 8.78 -0.11
C SER A 266 1.62 10.15 0.56
N TYR A 267 0.49 10.80 0.31
CA TYR A 267 0.20 12.17 0.75
C TYR A 267 -1.13 12.31 1.50
N TYR A 268 -1.77 11.21 1.93
CA TYR A 268 -3.06 11.24 2.65
C TYR A 268 -3.04 12.05 3.96
N LEU A 269 -1.88 12.25 4.58
CA LEU A 269 -1.71 13.12 5.76
C LEU A 269 -1.07 14.47 5.44
N HIS A 270 -0.96 14.86 4.18
CA HIS A 270 -0.36 16.13 3.81
C HIS A 270 -1.20 17.29 4.34
N ASP A 271 -0.60 18.29 4.98
CA ASP A 271 -1.35 19.38 5.61
C ASP A 271 -2.21 20.16 4.61
N GLY A 272 -1.72 20.39 3.38
CA GLY A 272 -2.50 20.98 2.31
C GLY A 272 -3.69 20.13 1.86
N TYR A 273 -3.57 18.80 1.86
CA TYR A 273 -4.68 17.90 1.52
C TYR A 273 -5.73 17.86 2.64
N ILE A 274 -5.29 17.80 3.89
CA ILE A 274 -6.20 17.90 5.05
C ILE A 274 -6.89 19.26 5.07
N GLN A 275 -6.16 20.35 4.80
CA GLN A 275 -6.73 21.68 4.73
C GLN A 275 -7.80 21.77 3.63
N ALA A 276 -7.60 21.12 2.49
CA ALA A 276 -8.62 21.08 1.45
C ALA A 276 -9.95 20.48 1.93
N PHE A 277 -9.92 19.43 2.77
CA PHE A 277 -11.16 18.93 3.38
C PHE A 277 -11.78 19.90 4.38
N VAL A 278 -10.96 20.51 5.23
CA VAL A 278 -11.43 21.52 6.19
C VAL A 278 -12.14 22.66 5.44
N ASP A 279 -11.52 23.17 4.39
CA ASP A 279 -12.08 24.25 3.57
C ASP A 279 -13.39 23.79 2.90
N ARG A 280 -13.45 22.59 2.32
CA ARG A 280 -14.69 22.04 1.73
C ARG A 280 -15.82 21.85 2.74
N ILE A 281 -15.49 21.48 3.98
CA ILE A 281 -16.46 21.35 5.07
C ILE A 281 -17.03 22.72 5.44
N LEU A 282 -16.16 23.71 5.65
CA LEU A 282 -16.57 25.07 6.03
C LEU A 282 -17.33 25.78 4.90
N GLU A 283 -16.95 25.57 3.64
CA GLU A 283 -17.66 26.07 2.46
C GLU A 283 -19.10 25.55 2.34
N SER A 284 -19.45 24.46 3.02
CA SER A 284 -20.80 23.88 2.98
C SER A 284 -21.78 24.54 3.95
N LEU A 285 -21.28 25.41 4.84
CA LEU A 285 -22.07 26.19 5.78
C LEU A 285 -22.62 27.44 5.11
N LYS A 286 -23.87 27.78 5.40
CA LYS A 286 -24.50 29.04 4.99
C LYS A 286 -24.18 30.12 6.02
N GLU A 287 -24.42 31.37 5.63
CA GLU A 287 -24.27 32.51 6.54
C GLU A 287 -25.09 32.31 7.83
N GLY A 288 -24.44 32.46 8.98
CA GLY A 288 -25.05 32.30 10.31
C GLY A 288 -25.11 30.86 10.84
N GLU A 289 -24.77 29.85 10.03
CA GLU A 289 -24.67 28.46 10.49
C GLU A 289 -23.32 28.19 11.14
N ARG A 290 -23.30 27.24 12.09
CA ARG A 290 -22.06 26.76 12.72
C ARG A 290 -21.87 25.28 12.45
N LEU A 291 -20.62 24.84 12.42
CA LEU A 291 -20.29 23.45 12.12
C LEU A 291 -20.86 22.48 13.17
N GLU A 292 -21.02 22.93 14.41
CA GLU A 292 -21.56 22.14 15.53
C GLU A 292 -23.04 21.83 15.36
N ASP A 293 -23.75 22.58 14.51
CA ASP A 293 -25.17 22.36 14.22
C ASP A 293 -25.39 21.12 13.34
N PHE A 294 -24.33 20.60 12.70
CA PHE A 294 -24.37 19.42 11.82
C PHE A 294 -23.64 18.23 12.44
N TYR A 295 -24.13 17.02 12.20
CA TYR A 295 -23.38 15.79 12.43
C TYR A 295 -22.48 15.49 11.21
N LEU A 296 -21.19 15.25 11.41
CA LEU A 296 -20.25 14.97 10.31
C LEU A 296 -20.17 13.47 10.00
N MET A 297 -20.64 13.08 8.82
CA MET A 297 -20.57 11.70 8.36
C MET A 297 -19.50 11.56 7.28
N PHE A 298 -18.33 11.05 7.63
CA PHE A 298 -17.29 10.74 6.65
C PHE A 298 -17.66 9.44 5.93
N SER A 299 -17.80 9.52 4.60
CA SER A 299 -18.11 8.36 3.75
C SER A 299 -16.89 8.00 2.92
N ALA A 300 -16.41 6.76 3.06
CA ALA A 300 -15.35 6.19 2.24
C ALA A 300 -15.92 5.05 1.38
N HIS A 301 -15.31 4.75 0.24
CA HIS A 301 -15.71 3.57 -0.53
C HIS A 301 -15.49 2.28 0.27
N GLY A 302 -16.47 1.40 0.27
CA GLY A 302 -16.35 0.09 0.87
C GLY A 302 -15.27 -0.75 0.19
N LEU A 303 -14.67 -1.64 0.96
CA LEU A 303 -13.86 -2.73 0.44
C LEU A 303 -14.37 -4.05 1.00
N PRO A 304 -14.33 -5.15 0.22
CA PRO A 304 -14.50 -6.48 0.77
C PRO A 304 -13.50 -6.74 1.91
N LEU A 305 -13.96 -7.37 2.98
CA LEU A 305 -13.18 -7.57 4.20
C LEU A 305 -11.88 -8.37 3.96
N TYR A 306 -11.83 -9.19 2.92
CA TYR A 306 -10.64 -9.95 2.59
C TYR A 306 -9.44 -9.06 2.24
N PHE A 307 -9.63 -7.86 1.69
CA PHE A 307 -8.52 -6.93 1.44
C PHE A 307 -7.83 -6.55 2.75
N LEU A 308 -8.60 -6.31 3.82
CA LEU A 308 -8.04 -6.05 5.14
C LEU A 308 -7.25 -7.25 5.65
N THR A 309 -7.77 -8.47 5.49
CA THR A 309 -7.05 -9.69 5.91
C THR A 309 -5.77 -9.94 5.10
N GLU A 310 -5.69 -9.42 3.87
CA GLU A 310 -4.49 -9.44 3.03
C GLU A 310 -3.47 -8.34 3.39
N GLY A 311 -3.76 -7.49 4.38
CA GLY A 311 -2.88 -6.40 4.81
C GLY A 311 -3.04 -5.11 4.01
N ASP A 312 -4.18 -4.88 3.37
CA ASP A 312 -4.47 -3.61 2.71
C ASP A 312 -4.59 -2.46 3.74
N PRO A 313 -3.79 -1.39 3.64
CA PRO A 313 -3.74 -0.32 4.63
C PRO A 313 -4.89 0.69 4.51
N TYR A 314 -5.74 0.58 3.47
CA TYR A 314 -6.76 1.56 3.13
C TYR A 314 -7.62 2.03 4.32
N PRO A 315 -8.32 1.15 5.07
CA PRO A 315 -9.22 1.62 6.14
C PRO A 315 -8.46 2.32 7.27
N PHE A 316 -7.21 1.92 7.53
CA PHE A 316 -6.37 2.58 8.51
C PHE A 316 -5.95 3.98 8.04
N GLN A 317 -5.51 4.12 6.79
CA GLN A 317 -5.14 5.43 6.22
C GLN A 317 -6.33 6.39 6.13
N VAL A 318 -7.51 5.88 5.78
CA VAL A 318 -8.76 6.66 5.82
C VAL A 318 -9.04 7.15 7.24
N SER A 319 -8.97 6.26 8.24
CA SER A 319 -9.21 6.62 9.65
C SER A 319 -8.21 7.67 10.15
N GLN A 320 -6.94 7.57 9.78
CA GLN A 320 -5.93 8.58 10.11
C GLN A 320 -6.19 9.93 9.44
N THR A 321 -6.68 9.92 8.21
CA THR A 321 -7.09 11.14 7.48
C THR A 321 -8.24 11.83 8.21
N VAL A 322 -9.28 11.07 8.55
CA VAL A 322 -10.44 11.56 9.31
C VAL A 322 -10.01 12.13 10.65
N ALA A 323 -9.16 11.41 11.41
CA ALA A 323 -8.64 11.89 12.69
C ALA A 323 -7.87 13.21 12.54
N LYS A 324 -7.06 13.35 11.48
CA LYS A 324 -6.31 14.58 11.23
C LYS A 324 -7.20 15.76 10.78
N ILE A 325 -8.27 15.49 10.03
CA ILE A 325 -9.30 16.50 9.70
C ILE A 325 -10.00 16.98 10.97
N LEU A 326 -10.47 16.05 11.81
CA LEU A 326 -11.16 16.35 13.06
C LEU A 326 -10.28 17.18 14.00
N GLY A 327 -8.99 16.83 14.13
CA GLY A 327 -8.03 17.61 14.92
C GLY A 327 -7.81 19.03 14.39
N LYS A 328 -7.92 19.27 13.07
CA LYS A 328 -7.89 20.62 12.51
C LYS A 328 -9.19 21.41 12.72
N LEU A 329 -10.32 20.72 12.82
CA LEU A 329 -11.63 21.31 13.09
C LEU A 329 -11.91 21.49 14.58
N ASP A 330 -11.01 21.05 15.47
CA ASP A 330 -11.19 20.99 16.92
C ASP A 330 -12.51 20.28 17.31
N ARG A 331 -12.77 19.14 16.65
CA ARG A 331 -14.04 18.41 16.76
C ARG A 331 -13.88 17.04 17.42
N ASP A 332 -14.39 16.92 18.65
CA ASP A 332 -14.27 15.69 19.43
C ASP A 332 -15.50 14.76 19.34
N ALA A 333 -16.67 15.29 18.98
CA ALA A 333 -17.94 14.55 19.00
C ALA A 333 -18.80 14.79 17.74
N ASN A 334 -19.93 14.09 17.67
CA ASN A 334 -20.91 14.21 16.59
C ASN A 334 -20.33 13.95 15.20
N TRP A 335 -19.54 12.89 15.07
CA TRP A 335 -19.00 12.44 13.80
C TRP A 335 -18.95 10.91 13.72
N SER A 336 -18.94 10.37 12.50
CA SER A 336 -18.70 8.95 12.25
C SER A 336 -17.98 8.72 10.92
N LEU A 337 -17.31 7.58 10.80
CA LEU A 337 -16.81 7.04 9.53
C LEU A 337 -17.67 5.83 9.12
N CYS A 338 -18.17 5.85 7.89
CA CYS A 338 -18.93 4.77 7.28
C CYS A 338 -18.41 4.44 5.87
N TYR A 339 -18.92 3.35 5.31
CA TYR A 339 -18.47 2.80 4.04
C TYR A 339 -19.62 2.63 3.04
N GLN A 340 -19.49 3.20 1.85
CA GLN A 340 -20.52 3.14 0.80
C GLN A 340 -20.25 2.05 -0.25
N SER A 341 -21.19 1.86 -1.17
CA SER A 341 -21.04 1.06 -2.38
C SER A 341 -20.73 -0.44 -2.15
N ALA A 342 -21.17 -1.02 -1.04
CA ALA A 342 -21.07 -2.46 -0.82
C ALA A 342 -21.95 -3.24 -1.82
N VAL A 343 -21.37 -4.20 -2.54
CA VAL A 343 -22.09 -4.96 -3.59
C VAL A 343 -21.94 -6.46 -3.45
N GLY A 344 -23.02 -7.19 -3.73
CA GLY A 344 -23.02 -8.65 -3.76
C GLY A 344 -22.93 -9.30 -2.37
N PRO A 345 -22.73 -10.63 -2.33
CA PRO A 345 -22.91 -11.43 -1.10
C PRO A 345 -21.69 -11.45 -0.17
N LEU A 346 -20.62 -10.73 -0.52
CA LEU A 346 -19.39 -10.72 0.28
C LEU A 346 -19.56 -9.92 1.56
N GLN A 347 -18.70 -10.19 2.55
CA GLN A 347 -18.60 -9.31 3.71
C GLN A 347 -17.79 -8.07 3.37
N TRP A 348 -18.34 -6.90 3.71
CA TRP A 348 -17.74 -5.59 3.46
C TRP A 348 -17.37 -4.90 4.77
N LEU A 349 -16.56 -3.86 4.67
CA LEU A 349 -16.33 -2.92 5.78
C LEU A 349 -17.66 -2.32 6.27
N LYS A 350 -17.75 -2.14 7.58
CA LYS A 350 -18.93 -1.65 8.29
C LYS A 350 -18.55 -0.50 9.23
N PRO A 351 -19.51 0.36 9.62
CA PRO A 351 -20.92 0.38 9.19
C PRO A 351 -21.07 0.85 7.73
N SER A 352 -22.11 0.38 7.05
CA SER A 352 -22.46 0.95 5.74
C SER A 352 -23.10 2.33 5.90
N THR A 353 -23.07 3.14 4.84
CA THR A 353 -23.55 4.52 4.87
C THR A 353 -25.07 4.61 5.12
N ASP A 354 -25.86 3.71 4.54
CA ASP A 354 -27.30 3.56 4.75
C ASP A 354 -27.65 3.13 6.19
N ASP A 355 -26.92 2.14 6.74
CA ASP A 355 -27.05 1.71 8.13
C ASP A 355 -26.75 2.87 9.09
N MET A 356 -25.69 3.65 8.79
CA MET A 356 -25.31 4.81 9.60
C MET A 356 -26.39 5.90 9.55
N LEU A 357 -26.91 6.25 8.37
CA LEU A 357 -28.00 7.22 8.24
C LEU A 357 -29.23 6.82 9.04
N THR A 358 -29.64 5.55 8.92
CA THR A 358 -30.77 5.00 9.67
C THR A 358 -30.53 5.08 11.18
N ALA A 359 -29.34 4.71 11.64
CA ALA A 359 -28.98 4.76 13.05
C ALA A 359 -28.96 6.20 13.61
N LEU A 360 -28.43 7.17 12.84
CA LEU A 360 -28.40 8.57 13.23
C LEU A 360 -29.82 9.17 13.28
N ALA A 361 -30.65 8.87 12.29
CA ALA A 361 -32.05 9.28 12.29
C ALA A 361 -32.82 8.70 13.49
N GLY A 362 -32.60 7.43 13.83
CA GLY A 362 -33.17 6.78 15.02
C GLY A 362 -32.73 7.41 16.35
N ARG A 363 -31.58 8.08 16.38
CA ARG A 363 -31.06 8.84 17.53
C ARG A 363 -31.56 10.29 17.59
N GLY A 364 -32.42 10.71 16.67
CA GLY A 364 -32.92 12.08 16.62
C GLY A 364 -31.99 13.08 15.92
N ILE A 365 -30.92 12.62 15.25
CA ILE A 365 -30.07 13.50 14.45
C ILE A 365 -30.81 13.89 13.17
N ARG A 366 -30.91 15.20 12.90
CA ARG A 366 -31.70 15.75 11.79
C ARG A 366 -30.90 16.64 10.84
N LYS A 367 -29.66 17.00 11.19
CA LYS A 367 -28.75 17.77 10.33
C LYS A 367 -27.47 16.97 10.13
N ILE A 368 -27.20 16.55 8.89
CA ILE A 368 -26.07 15.69 8.54
C ILE A 368 -25.31 16.32 7.38
N LEU A 369 -24.00 16.46 7.56
CA LEU A 369 -23.06 16.85 6.51
C LEU A 369 -22.18 15.66 6.17
N VAL A 370 -22.33 15.15 4.95
CA VAL A 370 -21.54 14.02 4.42
C VAL A 370 -20.25 14.53 3.79
N VAL A 371 -19.14 13.90 4.15
CA VAL A 371 -17.80 14.21 3.64
C VAL A 371 -17.25 12.99 2.89
N PRO A 372 -17.25 12.98 1.54
CA PRO A 372 -16.65 11.91 0.75
C PRO A 372 -15.12 11.94 0.92
N VAL A 373 -14.58 11.08 1.78
CA VAL A 373 -13.18 11.21 2.25
C VAL A 373 -12.19 10.41 1.40
N SER A 374 -12.65 9.44 0.59
CA SER A 374 -11.77 8.51 -0.13
C SER A 374 -11.53 8.83 -1.61
N PHE A 375 -12.05 9.95 -2.11
CA PHE A 375 -11.86 10.39 -3.49
C PHE A 375 -11.59 11.90 -3.56
N VAL A 376 -10.85 12.32 -4.59
CA VAL A 376 -10.41 13.72 -4.77
C VAL A 376 -11.16 14.46 -5.87
N GLY A 377 -12.07 13.81 -6.59
CA GLY A 377 -12.91 14.45 -7.60
C GLY A 377 -14.28 13.79 -7.58
N ASP A 378 -15.29 14.46 -8.12
CA ASP A 378 -16.62 13.90 -8.23
C ASP A 378 -16.64 12.70 -9.19
N HIS A 379 -17.56 11.77 -8.92
CA HIS A 379 -17.79 10.59 -9.75
C HIS A 379 -19.20 10.05 -9.51
N ILE A 380 -19.54 8.94 -10.16
CA ILE A 380 -20.90 8.39 -10.09
C ILE A 380 -21.28 8.04 -8.64
N GLU A 381 -20.35 7.52 -7.85
CA GLU A 381 -20.60 7.16 -6.45
C GLU A 381 -20.68 8.38 -5.50
N THR A 382 -20.29 9.60 -5.88
CA THR A 382 -20.61 10.80 -5.08
C THR A 382 -21.92 11.42 -5.54
N ILE A 383 -22.04 11.70 -6.84
CA ILE A 383 -23.19 12.43 -7.38
C ILE A 383 -24.46 11.58 -7.37
N HIS A 384 -24.37 10.30 -7.74
CA HIS A 384 -25.56 9.45 -7.78
C HIS A 384 -25.84 8.80 -6.44
N GLU A 385 -24.86 8.15 -5.82
CA GLU A 385 -25.12 7.38 -4.60
C GLU A 385 -25.37 8.28 -3.40
N ILE A 386 -24.53 9.30 -3.16
CA ILE A 386 -24.70 10.17 -1.99
C ILE A 386 -25.74 11.26 -2.26
N ASP A 387 -25.61 12.00 -3.36
CA ASP A 387 -26.42 13.20 -3.58
C ASP A 387 -27.85 12.90 -4.08
N ILE A 388 -28.09 11.71 -4.64
CA ILE A 388 -29.41 11.25 -5.07
C ILE A 388 -29.91 10.12 -4.15
N GLU A 389 -29.33 8.91 -4.19
CA GLU A 389 -29.88 7.73 -3.49
C GLU A 389 -29.92 7.94 -1.94
N TYR A 390 -28.85 8.41 -1.32
CA TYR A 390 -28.84 8.67 0.14
C TYR A 390 -29.59 9.93 0.55
N ARG A 391 -29.77 10.90 -0.35
CA ARG A 391 -30.65 12.04 -0.11
C ARG A 391 -32.11 11.59 -0.06
N GLU A 392 -32.53 10.75 -0.99
CA GLU A 392 -33.88 10.14 -0.96
C GLU A 392 -34.10 9.35 0.34
N LEU A 393 -33.11 8.53 0.75
CA LEU A 393 -33.17 7.84 2.04
C LEU A 393 -33.23 8.83 3.22
N ALA A 394 -32.47 9.92 3.16
CA ALA A 394 -32.49 10.93 4.22
C ALA A 394 -33.86 11.60 4.36
N ASP A 395 -34.54 11.87 3.23
CA ASP A 395 -35.90 12.40 3.19
C ASP A 395 -36.90 11.41 3.79
N GLU A 396 -36.81 10.12 3.44
CA GLU A 396 -37.63 9.05 4.04
C GLU A 396 -37.44 8.96 5.56
N LEU A 397 -36.20 9.13 6.02
CA LEU A 397 -35.81 9.14 7.43
C LEU A 397 -36.12 10.47 8.16
N LYS A 398 -36.70 11.44 7.45
CA LYS A 398 -37.05 12.79 7.96
C LYS A 398 -35.84 13.56 8.50
N ILE A 399 -34.67 13.41 7.86
CA ILE A 399 -33.53 14.29 8.10
C ILE A 399 -33.88 15.66 7.52
N GLU A 400 -33.81 16.71 8.34
CA GLU A 400 -34.23 18.06 7.97
C GLU A 400 -33.22 18.77 7.07
N ASP A 401 -31.93 18.48 7.25
CA ASP A 401 -30.84 19.08 6.48
C ASP A 401 -29.76 18.05 6.16
N PHE A 402 -29.82 17.49 4.95
CA PHE A 402 -28.83 16.56 4.42
C PHE A 402 -27.97 17.25 3.35
N ARG A 403 -26.67 17.35 3.59
CA ARG A 403 -25.71 17.98 2.68
C ARG A 403 -24.54 17.05 2.39
N MET A 404 -23.92 17.26 1.23
CA MET A 404 -22.63 16.67 0.87
C MET A 404 -21.64 17.80 0.59
N THR A 405 -20.41 17.69 1.10
CA THR A 405 -19.34 18.62 0.72
C THR A 405 -18.98 18.45 -0.74
N LYS A 406 -18.57 19.53 -1.42
CA LYS A 406 -17.96 19.43 -2.76
C LYS A 406 -16.72 18.53 -2.71
N ALA A 407 -16.44 17.82 -3.79
CA ALA A 407 -15.17 17.14 -3.94
C ALA A 407 -13.97 18.13 -3.87
N ILE A 408 -12.80 17.59 -3.54
CA ILE A 408 -11.55 18.35 -3.45
C ILE A 408 -11.19 19.00 -4.80
N GLU A 409 -11.43 18.30 -5.90
CA GLU A 409 -11.16 18.74 -7.26
C GLU A 409 -9.74 19.26 -7.44
N SER A 410 -9.57 20.53 -7.82
CA SER A 410 -8.30 21.20 -8.00
C SER A 410 -7.99 22.20 -6.87
N HIS A 411 -8.54 21.96 -5.67
CA HIS A 411 -8.30 22.81 -4.51
C HIS A 411 -6.80 23.08 -4.30
N GLN A 412 -6.44 24.34 -4.03
CA GLN A 412 -5.02 24.77 -3.98
C GLN A 412 -4.20 23.97 -2.96
N GLY A 413 -4.79 23.65 -1.80
CA GLY A 413 -4.13 22.82 -0.77
C GLY A 413 -3.81 21.40 -1.27
N PHE A 414 -4.69 20.81 -2.09
CA PHE A 414 -4.45 19.50 -2.70
C PHE A 414 -3.38 19.57 -3.79
N ILE A 415 -3.44 20.57 -4.67
CA ILE A 415 -2.42 20.78 -5.71
C ILE A 415 -1.04 21.02 -5.08
N THR A 416 -0.98 21.76 -3.97
CA THR A 416 0.23 21.95 -3.16
C THR A 416 0.77 20.61 -2.64
N ALA A 417 -0.11 19.74 -2.12
CA ALA A 417 0.28 18.40 -1.66
C ALA A 417 0.87 17.53 -2.77
N LEU A 418 0.28 17.56 -3.97
CA LEU A 418 0.81 16.86 -5.14
C LEU A 418 2.18 17.44 -5.55
N ALA A 419 2.34 18.76 -5.59
CA ALA A 419 3.59 19.41 -5.94
C ALA A 419 4.71 19.10 -4.93
N ASP A 420 4.43 19.15 -3.62
CA ASP A 420 5.38 18.77 -2.56
C ASP A 420 5.80 17.31 -2.65
N THR A 421 4.89 16.44 -3.10
CA THR A 421 5.16 15.01 -3.34
C THR A 421 6.10 14.84 -4.53
N VAL A 422 5.85 15.56 -5.63
CA VAL A 422 6.69 15.58 -6.82
C VAL A 422 8.11 16.05 -6.49
N GLU A 423 8.26 17.17 -5.78
CA GLU A 423 9.56 17.71 -5.43
C GLU A 423 10.35 16.76 -4.52
N ARG A 424 9.68 16.11 -3.56
CA ARG A 424 10.31 15.06 -2.73
C ARG A 424 10.81 13.89 -3.57
N SER A 425 10.02 13.42 -4.53
CA SER A 425 10.41 12.33 -5.42
C SER A 425 11.59 12.70 -6.32
N ILE A 426 11.58 13.88 -6.93
CA ILE A 426 12.63 14.33 -7.85
C ILE A 426 13.93 14.65 -7.10
N ASN A 427 13.85 15.28 -5.93
CA ASN A 427 15.01 15.68 -5.13
C ASN A 427 15.60 14.55 -4.28
N GLY A 428 14.79 13.55 -3.91
CA GLY A 428 15.16 12.49 -2.96
C GLY A 428 15.13 11.06 -3.51
N GLY A 429 14.54 10.81 -4.69
CA GLY A 429 14.31 9.47 -5.21
C GLY A 429 15.23 9.09 -6.35
N GLY A 430 16.33 8.40 -6.06
CA GLY A 430 16.96 7.54 -7.08
C GLY A 430 15.97 6.44 -7.51
N PRO A 431 16.06 5.90 -8.75
CA PRO A 431 15.15 4.86 -9.20
C PRO A 431 15.27 3.62 -8.31
N VAL A 432 14.12 3.01 -7.98
CA VAL A 432 14.11 1.64 -7.43
C VAL A 432 14.53 0.72 -8.57
N ARG A 433 15.81 0.27 -8.58
CA ARG A 433 16.28 -0.71 -9.56
C ARG A 433 15.35 -1.92 -9.56
N LYS A 434 15.06 -2.46 -10.76
CA LYS A 434 14.42 -3.78 -10.94
C LYS A 434 15.11 -4.76 -9.98
N ILE A 435 14.40 -5.23 -8.96
CA ILE A 435 14.78 -6.44 -8.26
C ILE A 435 14.46 -7.56 -9.26
N ILE A 436 15.41 -7.85 -10.14
CA ILE A 436 15.40 -9.10 -10.89
C ILE A 436 15.66 -10.17 -9.84
N PRO A 437 14.74 -11.11 -9.58
CA PRO A 437 15.06 -12.26 -8.75
C PRO A 437 16.20 -12.99 -9.48
N ASP A 438 17.36 -13.06 -8.84
CA ASP A 438 18.47 -13.86 -9.32
C ASP A 438 18.00 -15.32 -9.39
N LYS A 439 17.71 -15.80 -10.60
CA LYS A 439 17.20 -17.16 -10.87
C LYS A 439 18.22 -18.25 -10.47
N ASN A 440 19.42 -17.89 -10.02
CA ASN A 440 20.49 -18.82 -9.67
C ASN A 440 20.68 -19.09 -8.16
N LYS A 441 19.76 -18.68 -7.28
CA LYS A 441 19.85 -19.01 -5.83
C LYS A 441 18.74 -19.88 -5.25
N ALA A 442 18.04 -20.63 -6.09
CA ALA A 442 17.21 -21.76 -5.66
C ALA A 442 17.89 -23.09 -6.02
N ALA A 443 19.01 -23.38 -5.36
CA ALA A 443 19.54 -24.73 -5.28
C ALA A 443 19.92 -24.99 -3.82
N LEU A 444 18.98 -25.55 -3.06
CA LEU A 444 19.29 -26.28 -1.85
C LEU A 444 19.89 -27.63 -2.29
N PRO A 445 21.09 -28.01 -1.83
CA PRO A 445 21.59 -29.36 -2.07
C PRO A 445 20.82 -30.38 -1.21
N SER A 446 20.24 -31.35 -1.94
CA SER A 446 19.65 -32.66 -1.59
C SER A 446 19.20 -32.93 -0.17
#